data_AF-M4C8Q5-F1
#
_entry.id   AF-M4C8Q5-F1
#
_cell.length_a   1.000
_cell.length_b   1.000
_cell.length_c   1.000
_cell.angle_alpha   90.00
_cell.angle_beta   90.00
_cell.angle_gamma   90.00
#
_symmetry.space_group_name_H-M   'P 1'
#
loop_
_entity.id
_entity.type
_entity.pdbx_description
1 polymer ?
#
loop_
_entity_poly.entity_id
_entity_poly.type
_entity_poly.pdbx_seq_one_letter_code
_entity_poly.pdbx_strand_id
1 'polypeptide(L)'
;MRVGWLVSWVFISYTPEKLSSQKQKKKKESMQSQCITLAFTFSPISSNHKLPFPSPINLRACKPPFPSFRSSARFIRNCASPNGSISRETEEVTELVQEVAEVEVEEVKKIDDLADQSIWGQMKEIVMFTGPAAGLWICGPLMSLIDTAVIGQGSSVELAALGPATVVCDYLSYTFMFLSVATSNLVATSLARGDKDEVQHQISILLFIGLACGVVMMALTRLFGSGVLTGAKNAEIVPAANTYVQIRGLAWPAVLIVWVAQSASLGMKDSWGPLKALAVASAINGAGDLVLCTFLGYGIAGAAWATMVSQVVAAYMMMDALNKKGYNAFSLCVPSPSELFTIIGLAAPVFMTMMSKVLFYSLLVYFATSMGTSVIAAHQVMLQTYNICTILGEPLSQTAQSFMPELLFGINRNLPKARMLLKSLVIIGATLGIVVGTIGTAIPWMFPTIFTQDKVVTFEMHKVIIPYFLALSITPSTLSLEGTLLAGRDLRYISLSTAGCLAVAGLLLMVIAHS
;
A
#
# COMPACT_ATOMS: atom_id res chain seq x y z
N MET A 1 -27.64 11.63 -27.94
CA MET A 1 -28.85 11.76 -27.10
C MET A 1 -29.11 10.40 -26.47
N ARG A 2 -29.16 10.34 -25.13
CA ARG A 2 -29.36 9.16 -24.25
C ARG A 2 -28.26 8.08 -24.24
N VAL A 3 -27.31 8.21 -23.31
CA VAL A 3 -27.04 7.19 -22.27
C VAL A 3 -26.62 7.95 -21.02
N GLY A 4 -27.56 8.15 -20.11
CA GLY A 4 -27.33 8.59 -18.75
C GLY A 4 -27.91 7.54 -17.81
N TRP A 5 -27.42 7.54 -16.57
CA TRP A 5 -27.81 6.72 -15.42
C TRP A 5 -27.01 5.42 -15.21
N LEU A 6 -25.94 5.53 -14.41
CA LEU A 6 -25.58 4.56 -13.35
C LEU A 6 -24.41 5.09 -12.50
N VAL A 7 -24.62 6.16 -11.75
CA VAL A 7 -23.78 6.49 -10.57
C VAL A 7 -24.66 7.15 -9.51
N SER A 8 -25.07 6.39 -8.51
CA SER A 8 -25.44 6.87 -7.17
C SER A 8 -25.68 5.65 -6.30
N TRP A 9 -25.55 5.83 -4.99
CA TRP A 9 -25.61 4.86 -3.88
C TRP A 9 -24.26 4.32 -3.40
N VAL A 10 -23.50 5.17 -2.70
CA VAL A 10 -23.08 4.94 -1.29
C VAL A 10 -22.71 6.30 -0.69
N PHE A 11 -23.65 6.96 0.00
CA PHE A 11 -23.36 7.96 1.05
C PHE A 11 -24.64 8.10 1.89
N ILE A 12 -24.67 7.45 3.06
CA ILE A 12 -25.53 7.86 4.15
C ILE A 12 -24.62 8.09 5.36
N SER A 13 -24.49 9.36 5.68
CA SER A 13 -23.79 9.93 6.83
C SER A 13 -24.36 9.39 8.15
N TYR A 14 -23.48 9.20 9.14
CA TYR A 14 -23.86 9.03 10.53
C TYR A 14 -23.08 10.04 11.36
N THR A 15 -23.77 11.08 11.85
CA THR A 15 -23.33 11.94 12.95
C THR A 15 -24.06 11.52 14.22
N PRO A 16 -23.40 11.49 15.39
CA PRO A 16 -24.00 11.02 16.62
C PRO A 16 -24.66 12.17 17.37
N GLU A 17 -25.90 11.98 17.85
CA GLU A 17 -26.43 12.83 18.90
C GLU A 17 -27.15 11.97 19.95
N LYS A 18 -26.68 12.10 21.19
CA LYS A 18 -27.23 11.49 22.39
C LYS A 18 -28.65 12.01 22.63
N LEU A 19 -29.62 11.15 22.90
CA LEU A 19 -30.66 11.48 23.89
C LEU A 19 -31.21 10.21 24.57
N SER A 20 -31.09 10.25 25.89
CA SER A 20 -31.67 9.46 26.99
C SER A 20 -32.81 8.46 26.73
N SER A 21 -32.67 7.30 27.39
CA SER A 21 -33.67 6.66 28.27
C SER A 21 -35.15 6.78 27.89
N GLN A 22 -35.73 5.68 27.37
CA GLN A 22 -37.03 5.09 27.76
C GLN A 22 -37.53 4.13 26.67
N LYS A 23 -38.09 2.98 27.11
CA LYS A 23 -38.84 1.95 26.35
C LYS A 23 -38.05 0.77 25.75
N GLN A 24 -37.63 -0.12 26.64
CA GLN A 24 -37.90 -1.55 26.43
C GLN A 24 -39.41 -1.84 26.52
N LYS A 25 -39.84 -2.94 25.87
CA LYS A 25 -41.19 -3.55 25.77
C LYS A 25 -42.14 -2.99 24.70
N LYS A 26 -42.09 -3.57 23.50
CA LYS A 26 -43.20 -4.31 22.88
C LYS A 26 -42.81 -4.85 21.50
N LYS A 27 -43.43 -5.97 21.13
CA LYS A 27 -43.42 -6.64 19.82
C LYS A 27 -42.22 -7.53 19.49
N LYS A 28 -42.09 -8.58 20.31
CA LYS A 28 -42.08 -9.95 19.76
C LYS A 28 -43.51 -10.21 19.23
N GLU A 29 -43.61 -10.84 18.05
CA GLU A 29 -44.83 -11.32 17.38
C GLU A 29 -45.66 -10.29 16.59
N SER A 30 -45.45 -10.30 15.27
CA SER A 30 -46.50 -10.20 14.24
C SER A 30 -45.87 -10.48 12.87
N MET A 31 -46.12 -11.70 12.38
CA MET A 31 -46.46 -12.10 11.00
C MET A 31 -45.59 -11.59 9.83
N GLN A 32 -44.89 -12.49 9.13
CA GLN A 32 -45.37 -13.30 7.99
C GLN A 32 -45.48 -12.50 6.67
N SER A 33 -44.91 -13.12 5.62
CA SER A 33 -45.02 -12.80 4.19
C SER A 33 -44.13 -11.69 3.64
N GLN A 34 -43.00 -12.06 3.05
CA GLN A 34 -42.79 -12.03 1.58
C GLN A 34 -41.34 -12.42 1.27
N CYS A 35 -41.15 -13.69 0.89
CA CYS A 35 -39.93 -14.18 0.25
C CYS A 35 -40.33 -14.53 -1.19
N ILE A 36 -39.87 -13.74 -2.16
CA ILE A 36 -39.99 -14.07 -3.59
C ILE A 36 -38.61 -14.45 -4.11
N THR A 37 -38.58 -15.68 -4.57
CA THR A 37 -37.65 -16.45 -5.40
C THR A 37 -36.85 -15.66 -6.44
N LEU A 38 -35.55 -15.98 -6.55
CA LEU A 38 -34.88 -16.12 -7.85
C LEU A 38 -33.87 -17.27 -7.76
N ALA A 39 -34.22 -18.36 -8.44
CA ALA A 39 -33.41 -19.56 -8.58
C ALA A 39 -32.39 -19.36 -9.70
N PHE A 40 -31.14 -19.77 -9.46
CA PHE A 40 -30.27 -20.28 -10.51
C PHE A 40 -29.78 -21.67 -10.10
N THR A 41 -30.05 -22.60 -11.00
CA THR A 41 -29.84 -24.04 -10.95
C THR A 41 -28.37 -24.41 -11.08
N PHE A 42 -27.85 -25.22 -10.16
CA PHE A 42 -26.81 -26.22 -10.47
C PHE A 42 -27.11 -27.48 -9.64
N SER A 43 -27.30 -28.61 -10.32
CA SER A 43 -27.54 -29.93 -9.72
C SER A 43 -26.23 -30.51 -9.16
N PRO A 44 -26.25 -31.25 -8.03
CA PRO A 44 -25.07 -31.88 -7.47
C PRO A 44 -24.87 -33.30 -8.01
N ILE A 45 -23.63 -33.65 -8.32
CA ILE A 45 -23.19 -35.04 -8.53
C ILE A 45 -22.89 -35.66 -7.16
N SER A 46 -23.52 -36.80 -6.93
CA SER A 46 -23.34 -37.73 -5.82
C SER A 46 -21.97 -38.42 -5.85
N SER A 47 -21.31 -38.54 -4.69
CA SER A 47 -20.67 -39.82 -4.35
C SER A 47 -20.53 -40.00 -2.83
N ASN A 48 -20.91 -41.20 -2.41
CA ASN A 48 -20.90 -41.74 -1.07
C ASN A 48 -19.48 -41.91 -0.52
N HIS A 49 -19.27 -41.65 0.77
CA HIS A 49 -18.52 -42.56 1.63
C HIS A 49 -19.04 -42.49 3.08
N LYS A 50 -19.45 -43.64 3.61
CA LYS A 50 -19.91 -43.88 4.98
C LYS A 50 -18.73 -44.29 5.88
N LEU A 51 -18.94 -44.05 7.18
CA LEU A 51 -18.41 -44.73 8.41
C LEU A 51 -17.49 -43.86 9.29
N PRO A 52 -17.44 -44.08 10.63
CA PRO A 52 -18.54 -44.33 11.56
C PRO A 52 -18.48 -43.43 12.83
N PHE A 53 -19.59 -43.37 13.58
CA PHE A 53 -19.72 -42.73 14.89
C PHE A 53 -18.85 -43.41 15.97
N PRO A 54 -18.48 -42.65 17.03
CA PRO A 54 -18.68 -43.12 18.39
C PRO A 54 -19.53 -42.15 19.23
N SER A 55 -20.13 -42.74 20.26
CA SER A 55 -21.10 -42.23 21.24
C SER A 55 -20.61 -41.04 22.11
N PRO A 56 -21.53 -40.29 22.75
CA PRO A 56 -21.20 -39.04 23.43
C PRO A 56 -20.59 -39.28 24.82
N ILE A 57 -19.42 -38.70 25.05
CA ILE A 57 -18.77 -38.62 26.36
C ILE A 57 -19.26 -37.36 27.08
N ASN A 58 -19.72 -37.57 28.31
CA ASN A 58 -20.05 -36.55 29.31
C ASN A 58 -18.84 -35.62 29.56
N LEU A 59 -18.99 -34.32 29.29
CA LEU A 59 -18.04 -33.30 29.74
C LEU A 59 -18.77 -32.24 30.55
N ARG A 60 -18.52 -32.30 31.86
CA ARG A 60 -18.82 -31.25 32.84
C ARG A 60 -18.22 -29.93 32.36
N ALA A 61 -19.06 -28.90 32.25
CA ALA A 61 -18.64 -27.53 32.02
C ALA A 61 -17.88 -26.98 33.24
N CYS A 62 -16.60 -26.66 33.08
CA CYS A 62 -15.89 -25.72 33.95
C CYS A 62 -16.15 -24.29 33.42
N LYS A 63 -16.77 -23.44 34.24
CA LYS A 63 -16.86 -21.98 34.04
C LYS A 63 -15.79 -21.29 34.89
N PRO A 64 -15.22 -20.15 34.44
CA PRO A 64 -14.26 -19.36 35.22
C PRO A 64 -14.96 -18.60 36.36
N PRO A 65 -14.24 -18.20 37.43
CA PRO A 65 -14.84 -17.49 38.56
C PRO A 65 -14.94 -16.00 38.24
N PHE A 66 -16.17 -15.48 38.18
CA PHE A 66 -16.46 -14.06 38.42
C PHE A 66 -17.46 -13.99 39.58
N PRO A 67 -17.24 -13.13 40.58
CA PRO A 67 -18.16 -12.99 41.71
C PRO A 67 -19.45 -12.31 41.23
N SER A 68 -20.57 -13.03 41.34
CA SER A 68 -21.90 -12.45 41.13
C SER A 68 -22.41 -11.86 42.44
N PHE A 69 -22.55 -10.53 42.49
CA PHE A 69 -23.27 -9.84 43.56
C PHE A 69 -24.76 -10.25 43.50
N ARG A 70 -25.19 -11.06 44.48
CA ARG A 70 -26.61 -11.36 44.71
C ARG A 70 -27.24 -10.21 45.50
N SER A 71 -28.01 -9.36 44.82
CA SER A 71 -29.00 -8.49 45.49
C SER A 71 -30.12 -9.36 46.06
N SER A 72 -30.09 -9.59 47.38
CA SER A 72 -31.19 -10.20 48.12
C SER A 72 -32.28 -9.15 48.36
N ALA A 73 -33.33 -9.14 47.53
CA ALA A 73 -34.58 -8.44 47.85
C ALA A 73 -35.32 -9.22 48.95
N ARG A 74 -35.02 -8.89 50.21
CA ARG A 74 -35.73 -9.41 51.38
C ARG A 74 -36.94 -8.52 51.62
N PHE A 75 -38.13 -9.10 51.46
CA PHE A 75 -39.43 -8.51 51.79
C PHE A 75 -39.41 -7.96 53.23
N ILE A 76 -39.56 -6.64 53.39
CA ILE A 76 -39.87 -6.02 54.69
C ILE A 76 -41.39 -5.86 54.77
N ARG A 77 -41.99 -6.58 55.71
CA ARG A 77 -43.40 -6.48 56.08
C ARG A 77 -43.50 -5.41 57.18
N ASN A 78 -44.36 -4.41 56.97
CA ASN A 78 -44.63 -3.30 57.88
C ASN A 78 -44.90 -3.74 59.32
N CYS A 79 -44.18 -3.16 60.27
CA CYS A 79 -44.62 -2.92 61.65
C CYS A 79 -44.12 -1.52 62.04
N ALA A 80 -45.05 -0.64 62.36
CA ALA A 80 -44.77 0.74 62.77
C ALA A 80 -44.42 0.80 64.27
N SER A 81 -43.38 1.56 64.61
CA SER A 81 -43.27 2.29 65.87
C SER A 81 -42.28 3.46 65.70
N PRO A 82 -42.51 4.66 66.29
CA PRO A 82 -41.74 5.85 65.98
C PRO A 82 -40.56 6.08 66.94
N ASN A 83 -39.58 6.84 66.43
CA ASN A 83 -38.48 7.56 67.08
C ASN A 83 -37.08 6.91 67.10
N GLY A 84 -36.19 7.51 66.29
CA GLY A 84 -34.98 8.12 66.87
C GLY A 84 -33.64 7.38 66.78
N SER A 85 -33.21 6.88 65.62
CA SER A 85 -31.77 6.56 65.39
C SER A 85 -31.31 6.42 63.93
N ILE A 86 -32.17 6.71 62.93
CA ILE A 86 -31.90 6.34 61.52
C ILE A 86 -30.99 7.35 60.78
N SER A 87 -30.70 8.54 61.33
CA SER A 87 -29.94 9.55 60.60
C SER A 87 -28.43 9.26 60.47
N ARG A 88 -27.78 8.66 61.47
CA ARG A 88 -26.31 8.43 61.45
C ARG A 88 -25.86 7.25 60.60
N GLU A 89 -26.57 6.11 60.64
CA GLU A 89 -26.24 4.96 59.79
C GLU A 89 -26.52 5.24 58.30
N THR A 90 -27.47 6.12 58.01
CA THR A 90 -27.75 6.51 56.62
C THR A 90 -26.67 7.45 56.08
N GLU A 91 -26.12 8.36 56.90
CA GLU A 91 -25.00 9.24 56.51
C GLU A 91 -23.72 8.42 56.21
N GLU A 92 -23.30 7.51 57.08
CA GLU A 92 -22.11 6.66 56.87
C GLU A 92 -22.22 5.78 55.61
N VAL A 93 -23.39 5.18 55.36
CA VAL A 93 -23.61 4.37 54.17
C VAL A 93 -23.63 5.22 52.90
N THR A 94 -24.11 6.47 52.98
CA THR A 94 -24.11 7.39 51.83
C THR A 94 -22.70 7.87 51.50
N GLU A 95 -21.89 8.14 52.52
CA GLU A 95 -20.49 8.55 52.38
C GLU A 95 -19.63 7.42 51.76
N LEU A 96 -19.79 6.18 52.25
CA LEU A 96 -19.14 4.99 51.68
C LEU A 96 -19.55 4.69 50.23
N VAL A 97 -20.82 4.88 49.87
CA VAL A 97 -21.29 4.69 48.48
C VAL A 97 -20.73 5.76 47.55
N GLN A 98 -20.56 6.99 48.05
CA GLN A 98 -19.99 8.09 47.29
C GLN A 98 -18.48 7.91 47.08
N GLU A 99 -17.76 7.43 48.09
CA GLU A 99 -16.33 7.11 48.00
C GLU A 99 -16.05 5.98 46.98
N VAL A 100 -16.87 4.93 46.98
CA VAL A 100 -16.75 3.83 45.99
C VAL A 100 -17.07 4.31 44.56
N ALA A 101 -18.05 5.21 44.41
CA ALA A 101 -18.39 5.78 43.10
C ALA A 101 -17.28 6.72 42.57
N GLU A 102 -16.63 7.49 43.44
CA GLU A 102 -15.50 8.34 43.06
C GLU A 102 -14.28 7.51 42.63
N VAL A 103 -13.98 6.40 43.33
CA VAL A 103 -12.91 5.46 42.96
C VAL A 103 -13.19 4.78 41.62
N GLU A 104 -14.42 4.33 41.35
CA GLU A 104 -14.79 3.76 40.04
C GLU A 104 -14.69 4.79 38.91
N VAL A 105 -15.10 6.05 39.14
CA VAL A 105 -14.99 7.12 38.14
C VAL A 105 -13.51 7.46 37.88
N GLU A 106 -12.67 7.48 38.92
CA GLU A 106 -11.24 7.76 38.78
C GLU A 106 -10.49 6.61 38.08
N GLU A 107 -10.86 5.35 38.31
CA GLU A 107 -10.34 4.20 37.58
C GLU A 107 -10.76 4.20 36.11
N VAL A 108 -12.04 4.48 35.80
CA VAL A 108 -12.52 4.60 34.41
C VAL A 108 -11.79 5.74 33.69
N LYS A 109 -11.58 6.87 34.36
CA LYS A 109 -10.86 8.02 33.81
C LYS A 109 -9.37 7.70 33.57
N LYS A 110 -8.72 6.97 34.48
CA LYS A 110 -7.35 6.45 34.27
C LYS A 110 -7.28 5.47 33.10
N ILE A 111 -8.28 4.61 32.90
CA ILE A 111 -8.32 3.67 31.77
C ILE A 111 -8.51 4.43 30.44
N ASP A 112 -9.39 5.43 30.40
CA ASP A 112 -9.59 6.29 29.23
C ASP A 112 -8.33 7.13 28.94
N ASP A 113 -7.68 7.71 29.95
CA ASP A 113 -6.43 8.47 29.80
C ASP A 113 -5.27 7.58 29.31
N LEU A 114 -5.18 6.33 29.79
CA LEU A 114 -4.20 5.34 29.31
C LEU A 114 -4.50 4.88 27.87
N ALA A 115 -5.78 4.76 27.51
CA ALA A 115 -6.19 4.43 26.15
C ALA A 115 -5.88 5.58 25.18
N ASP A 116 -6.15 6.83 25.57
CA ASP A 116 -5.83 8.03 24.79
C ASP A 116 -4.32 8.23 24.64
N GLN A 117 -3.53 8.00 25.71
CA GLN A 117 -2.06 7.99 25.61
C GLN A 117 -1.54 6.90 24.67
N SER A 118 -2.17 5.71 24.67
CA SER A 118 -1.83 4.62 23.74
C SER A 118 -2.14 4.98 22.29
N ILE A 119 -3.27 5.65 22.02
CA ILE A 119 -3.67 6.08 20.68
C ILE A 119 -2.73 7.17 20.17
N TRP A 120 -2.42 8.17 21.00
CA TRP A 120 -1.54 9.28 20.62
C TRP A 120 -0.12 8.80 20.32
N GLY A 121 0.40 7.85 21.13
CA GLY A 121 1.68 7.18 20.88
C GLY A 121 1.71 6.47 19.52
N GLN A 122 0.65 5.71 19.19
CA GLN A 122 0.54 5.01 17.91
C GLN A 122 0.43 5.98 16.71
N MET A 123 -0.35 7.05 16.83
CA MET A 123 -0.45 8.07 15.79
C MET A 123 0.88 8.78 15.55
N LYS A 124 1.61 9.09 16.63
CA LYS A 124 2.95 9.68 16.53
C LYS A 124 3.92 8.75 15.81
N GLU A 125 3.92 7.46 16.13
CA GLU A 125 4.77 6.45 15.46
C GLU A 125 4.45 6.38 13.97
N ILE A 126 3.15 6.33 13.61
CA ILE A 126 2.70 6.34 12.21
C ILE A 126 3.18 7.60 11.49
N VAL A 127 2.98 8.80 12.04
CA VAL A 127 3.39 10.06 11.39
C VAL A 127 4.91 10.14 11.22
N MET A 128 5.66 9.74 12.25
CA MET A 128 7.12 9.69 12.21
C MET A 128 7.65 8.68 11.18
N PHE A 129 6.85 7.66 10.84
CA PHE A 129 7.14 6.72 9.77
C PHE A 129 6.72 7.25 8.39
N THR A 130 5.47 7.69 8.24
CA THR A 130 4.85 8.07 6.96
C THR A 130 5.50 9.30 6.35
N GLY A 131 5.91 10.29 7.16
CA GLY A 131 6.58 11.50 6.66
C GLY A 131 7.87 11.19 5.89
N PRO A 132 8.85 10.51 6.50
CA PRO A 132 10.04 10.06 5.79
C PRO A 132 9.76 9.08 4.65
N ALA A 133 8.77 8.20 4.80
CA ALA A 133 8.35 7.30 3.73
C ALA A 133 7.85 8.08 2.50
N ALA A 134 7.14 9.19 2.68
CA ALA A 134 6.77 10.07 1.56
C ALA A 134 8.00 10.64 0.84
N GLY A 135 9.00 11.10 1.60
CA GLY A 135 10.27 11.55 1.02
C GLY A 135 10.98 10.47 0.21
N LEU A 136 10.97 9.23 0.71
CA LEU A 136 11.60 8.07 0.05
C LEU A 136 11.01 7.85 -1.35
N TRP A 137 9.69 7.89 -1.47
CA TRP A 137 9.00 7.69 -2.74
C TRP A 137 9.20 8.86 -3.71
N ILE A 138 9.40 10.08 -3.21
CA ILE A 138 9.68 11.27 -4.02
C ILE A 138 11.12 11.27 -4.58
N CYS A 139 12.08 10.64 -3.91
CA CYS A 139 13.49 10.60 -4.35
C CYS A 139 13.66 10.04 -5.78
N GLY A 140 12.92 8.98 -6.13
CA GLY A 140 13.01 8.34 -7.45
C GLY A 140 12.59 9.27 -8.60
N PRO A 141 11.35 9.81 -8.60
CA PRO A 141 10.91 10.78 -9.59
C PRO A 141 11.79 12.02 -9.69
N LEU A 142 12.28 12.55 -8.55
CA LEU A 142 13.19 13.69 -8.56
C LEU A 142 14.52 13.36 -9.25
N MET A 143 15.07 12.18 -8.99
CA MET A 143 16.29 11.69 -9.64
C MET A 143 16.09 11.63 -11.16
N SER A 144 15.00 11.00 -11.61
CA SER A 144 14.68 10.90 -13.05
C SER A 144 14.41 12.25 -13.71
N LEU A 145 13.82 13.21 -12.99
CA LEU A 145 13.61 14.56 -13.49
C LEU A 145 14.93 15.31 -13.71
N ILE A 146 15.91 15.12 -12.82
CA ILE A 146 17.26 15.70 -12.96
C ILE A 146 17.96 15.10 -14.18
N ASP A 147 17.96 13.77 -14.33
CA ASP A 147 18.53 13.07 -15.51
C ASP A 147 17.96 13.68 -16.81
N THR A 148 16.62 13.84 -16.85
CA THR A 148 15.89 14.38 -18.01
C THR A 148 16.28 15.82 -18.31
N ALA A 149 16.38 16.67 -17.27
CA ALA A 149 16.73 18.07 -17.43
C ALA A 149 18.18 18.25 -17.93
N VAL A 150 19.13 17.49 -17.38
CA VAL A 150 20.54 17.58 -17.74
C VAL A 150 20.79 17.06 -19.16
N ILE A 151 20.25 15.89 -19.51
CA ILE A 151 20.37 15.35 -20.88
C ILE A 151 19.64 16.26 -21.88
N GLY A 152 18.45 16.75 -21.53
CA GLY A 152 17.64 17.58 -22.40
C GLY A 152 18.28 18.92 -22.78
N GLN A 153 19.15 19.46 -21.93
CA GLN A 153 19.94 20.66 -22.27
C GLN A 153 21.09 20.36 -23.25
N GLY A 154 21.60 19.13 -23.26
CA GLY A 154 22.73 18.73 -24.10
C GLY A 154 22.33 18.23 -25.49
N SER A 155 21.30 17.39 -25.60
CA SER A 155 20.92 16.77 -26.87
C SER A 155 19.44 16.35 -26.90
N SER A 156 18.72 16.80 -27.93
CA SER A 156 17.33 16.42 -28.17
C SER A 156 17.17 14.95 -28.61
N VAL A 157 18.16 14.41 -29.33
CA VAL A 157 18.17 13.00 -29.76
C VAL A 157 18.38 12.08 -28.55
N GLU A 158 19.29 12.43 -27.65
CA GLU A 158 19.52 11.67 -26.42
C GLU A 158 18.33 11.76 -25.46
N LEU A 159 17.69 12.93 -25.36
CA LEU A 159 16.45 13.08 -24.59
C LEU A 159 15.32 12.19 -25.15
N ALA A 160 15.18 12.14 -26.47
CA ALA A 160 14.21 11.26 -27.13
C ALA A 160 14.52 9.76 -26.91
N ALA A 161 15.81 9.41 -26.80
CA ALA A 161 16.26 8.05 -26.50
C ALA A 161 16.09 7.66 -25.03
N LEU A 162 16.19 8.64 -24.11
CA LEU A 162 16.09 8.42 -22.67
C LEU A 162 14.73 7.85 -22.27
N GLY A 163 13.63 8.37 -22.82
CA GLY A 163 12.27 7.95 -22.48
C GLY A 163 12.03 6.44 -22.64
N PRO A 164 12.22 5.85 -23.84
CA PRO A 164 12.10 4.41 -24.03
C PRO A 164 13.07 3.60 -23.17
N ALA A 165 14.29 4.10 -22.93
CA ALA A 165 15.30 3.43 -22.14
C ALA A 165 14.93 3.37 -20.64
N THR A 166 14.46 4.48 -20.07
CA THR A 166 13.99 4.53 -18.67
C THR A 166 12.73 3.69 -18.49
N VAL A 167 11.80 3.72 -19.43
CA VAL A 167 10.61 2.84 -19.39
C VAL A 167 11.03 1.37 -19.31
N VAL A 168 11.98 0.92 -20.14
CA VAL A 168 12.48 -0.46 -20.08
C VAL A 168 13.11 -0.76 -18.71
N CYS A 169 14.02 0.08 -18.23
CA CYS A 169 14.70 -0.16 -16.95
C CYS A 169 13.72 -0.12 -15.76
N ASP A 170 12.88 0.90 -15.68
CA ASP A 170 12.07 1.20 -14.51
C ASP A 170 10.80 0.33 -14.47
N TYR A 171 10.15 0.03 -15.61
CA TYR A 171 9.02 -0.90 -15.61
C TYR A 171 9.47 -2.33 -15.31
N LEU A 172 10.61 -2.77 -15.84
CA LEU A 172 11.19 -4.06 -15.45
C LEU A 172 11.49 -4.07 -13.95
N SER A 173 12.06 -2.99 -13.40
CA SER A 173 12.32 -2.91 -11.96
C SER A 173 11.02 -2.94 -11.16
N TYR A 174 9.97 -2.29 -11.65
CA TYR A 174 8.66 -2.26 -11.01
C TYR A 174 8.03 -3.66 -10.91
N THR A 175 8.29 -4.55 -11.89
CA THR A 175 7.83 -5.94 -11.79
C THR A 175 8.39 -6.66 -10.58
N PHE A 176 9.61 -6.35 -10.13
CA PHE A 176 10.23 -6.93 -8.93
C PHE A 176 9.66 -6.41 -7.60
N MET A 177 8.65 -5.53 -7.63
CA MET A 177 7.97 -5.08 -6.42
C MET A 177 7.33 -6.25 -5.64
N PHE A 178 7.08 -7.40 -6.27
CA PHE A 178 6.69 -8.62 -5.54
C PHE A 178 7.71 -9.02 -4.46
N LEU A 179 9.01 -8.83 -4.71
CA LEU A 179 10.07 -9.21 -3.78
C LEU A 179 10.10 -8.23 -2.61
N SER A 180 9.88 -6.94 -2.88
CA SER A 180 9.69 -5.90 -1.88
C SER A 180 8.51 -6.24 -0.95
N VAL A 181 7.34 -6.54 -1.52
CA VAL A 181 6.13 -6.88 -0.76
C VAL A 181 6.30 -8.17 0.05
N ALA A 182 6.91 -9.21 -0.53
CA ALA A 182 7.21 -10.45 0.19
C ALA A 182 8.15 -10.18 1.39
N THR A 183 9.18 -9.35 1.17
CA THR A 183 10.15 -8.98 2.21
C THR A 183 9.51 -8.22 3.36
N SER A 184 8.78 -7.14 3.06
CA SER A 184 8.09 -6.35 4.09
C SER A 184 7.14 -7.23 4.91
N ASN A 185 6.37 -8.10 4.26
CA ASN A 185 5.44 -8.98 4.94
C ASN A 185 6.12 -10.01 5.85
N LEU A 186 7.15 -10.69 5.36
CA LEU A 186 7.87 -11.71 6.13
C LEU A 186 8.59 -11.09 7.32
N VAL A 187 9.32 -10.00 7.09
CA VAL A 187 10.05 -9.26 8.14
C VAL A 187 9.08 -8.68 9.18
N ALA A 188 8.03 -7.98 8.77
CA ALA A 188 7.06 -7.39 9.71
C ALA A 188 6.32 -8.46 10.52
N THR A 189 6.01 -9.62 9.92
CA THR A 189 5.34 -10.72 10.63
C THR A 189 6.27 -11.40 11.64
N SER A 190 7.53 -11.65 11.27
CA SER A 190 8.51 -12.26 12.17
C SER A 190 8.85 -11.30 13.32
N LEU A 191 8.98 -10.01 13.03
CA LEU A 191 9.17 -8.98 14.04
C LEU A 191 7.98 -8.90 15.01
N ALA A 192 6.75 -8.97 14.50
CA ALA A 192 5.53 -8.99 15.30
C ALA A 192 5.43 -10.21 16.26
N ARG A 193 6.13 -11.30 15.95
CA ARG A 193 6.25 -12.48 16.81
C ARG A 193 7.38 -12.37 17.84
N GLY A 194 8.18 -11.29 17.80
CA GLY A 194 9.31 -11.08 18.71
C GLY A 194 10.52 -11.97 18.43
N ASP A 195 10.55 -12.66 17.29
CA ASP A 195 11.61 -13.60 16.93
C ASP A 195 12.69 -12.90 16.08
N LYS A 196 13.76 -12.46 16.75
CA LYS A 196 14.86 -11.73 16.09
C LYS A 196 15.68 -12.60 15.15
N ASP A 197 15.87 -13.87 15.49
CA ASP A 197 16.66 -14.80 14.69
C ASP A 197 15.92 -15.11 13.39
N GLU A 198 14.60 -15.29 13.47
CA GLU A 198 13.77 -15.44 12.28
C GLU A 198 13.77 -14.17 11.41
N VAL A 199 13.75 -12.96 12.00
CA VAL A 199 13.89 -11.72 11.21
C VAL A 199 15.23 -11.67 10.48
N GLN A 200 16.34 -11.98 11.17
CA GLN A 200 17.66 -12.05 10.56
C GLN A 200 17.70 -13.07 9.42
N HIS A 201 17.13 -14.25 9.63
CA HIS A 201 17.08 -15.32 8.63
C HIS A 201 16.26 -14.92 7.40
N GLN A 202 15.08 -14.33 7.59
CA GLN A 202 14.25 -13.81 6.49
C GLN A 202 14.99 -12.75 5.66
N ILE A 203 15.65 -11.78 6.32
CA ILE A 203 16.48 -10.78 5.63
C ILE A 203 17.60 -11.45 4.82
N SER A 204 18.27 -12.43 5.41
CA SER A 204 19.40 -13.15 4.81
C SER A 204 19.03 -13.89 3.53
N ILE A 205 17.90 -14.64 3.56
CA ILE A 205 17.43 -15.39 2.39
C ILE A 205 16.86 -14.48 1.30
N LEU A 206 16.17 -13.39 1.67
CA LEU A 206 15.58 -12.46 0.71
C LEU A 206 16.65 -11.60 0.04
N LEU A 207 17.72 -11.22 0.75
CA LEU A 207 18.87 -10.54 0.15
C LEU A 207 19.61 -11.47 -0.83
N PHE A 208 19.72 -12.77 -0.50
CA PHE A 208 20.27 -13.75 -1.43
C PHE A 208 19.42 -13.88 -2.70
N ILE A 209 18.10 -14.00 -2.56
CA ILE A 209 17.17 -14.06 -3.70
C ILE A 209 17.25 -12.78 -4.53
N GLY A 210 17.25 -11.61 -3.90
CA GLY A 210 17.39 -10.32 -4.57
C GLY A 210 18.69 -10.21 -5.36
N LEU A 211 19.82 -10.59 -4.76
CA LEU A 211 21.10 -10.64 -5.44
C LEU A 211 21.10 -11.63 -6.62
N ALA A 212 20.58 -12.84 -6.43
CA ALA A 212 20.49 -13.85 -7.49
C ALA A 212 19.63 -13.36 -8.67
N CYS A 213 18.43 -12.84 -8.40
CA CYS A 213 17.58 -12.22 -9.41
C CYS A 213 18.30 -11.05 -10.10
N GLY A 214 19.06 -10.24 -9.36
CA GLY A 214 19.76 -9.07 -9.91
C GLY A 214 20.90 -9.47 -10.85
N VAL A 215 21.64 -10.53 -10.51
CA VAL A 215 22.66 -11.12 -11.39
C VAL A 215 22.03 -11.71 -12.65
N VAL A 216 20.89 -12.41 -12.52
CA VAL A 216 20.14 -12.92 -13.68
C VAL A 216 19.67 -11.77 -14.57
N MET A 217 19.11 -10.71 -13.99
CA MET A 217 18.64 -9.54 -14.74
C MET A 217 19.78 -8.77 -15.42
N MET A 218 20.94 -8.67 -14.77
CA MET A 218 22.17 -8.14 -15.38
C MET A 218 22.55 -8.95 -16.62
N ALA A 219 22.57 -10.28 -16.52
CA ALA A 219 22.87 -11.15 -17.66
C ALA A 219 21.82 -11.02 -18.78
N LEU A 220 20.53 -11.03 -18.44
CA LEU A 220 19.44 -10.88 -19.41
C LEU A 220 19.49 -9.52 -20.12
N THR A 221 19.74 -8.44 -19.40
CA THR A 221 19.87 -7.10 -19.99
C THR A 221 21.09 -7.02 -20.89
N ARG A 222 22.19 -7.66 -20.50
CA ARG A 222 23.41 -7.70 -21.31
C ARG A 222 23.22 -8.47 -22.63
N LEU A 223 22.49 -9.58 -22.59
CA LEU A 223 22.27 -10.46 -23.75
C LEU A 223 21.13 -9.98 -24.66
N PHE A 224 20.05 -9.45 -24.08
CA PHE A 224 18.81 -9.16 -24.81
C PHE A 224 18.42 -7.67 -24.82
N GLY A 225 19.15 -6.79 -24.13
CA GLY A 225 18.78 -5.38 -23.97
C GLY A 225 18.64 -4.62 -25.29
N SER A 226 19.45 -4.95 -26.30
CA SER A 226 19.33 -4.35 -27.63
C SER A 226 18.03 -4.78 -28.34
N GLY A 227 17.65 -6.06 -28.22
CA GLY A 227 16.46 -6.63 -28.86
C GLY A 227 15.16 -6.00 -28.35
N VAL A 228 15.06 -5.74 -27.05
CA VAL A 228 13.88 -5.11 -26.43
C VAL A 228 13.62 -3.70 -26.99
N LEU A 229 14.67 -3.00 -27.41
CA LEU A 229 14.57 -1.63 -27.95
C LEU A 229 14.22 -1.58 -29.44
N THR A 230 14.33 -2.69 -30.17
CA THR A 230 14.06 -2.73 -31.63
C THR A 230 12.58 -2.62 -32.01
N GLY A 231 11.67 -2.67 -31.03
CA GLY A 231 10.26 -2.33 -31.24
C GLY A 231 9.98 -0.83 -31.46
N ALA A 232 10.97 0.04 -31.22
CA ALA A 232 10.85 1.47 -31.46
C ALA A 232 10.92 1.80 -32.96
N LYS A 233 9.89 2.47 -33.51
CA LYS A 233 9.82 2.86 -34.93
C LYS A 233 10.93 3.81 -35.41
N ASN A 234 11.73 4.38 -34.49
CA ASN A 234 12.79 5.34 -34.79
C ASN A 234 14.17 4.70 -34.59
N ALA A 235 14.79 4.23 -35.68
CA ALA A 235 16.09 3.57 -35.62
C ALA A 235 17.22 4.47 -35.08
N GLU A 236 17.10 5.79 -35.22
CA GLU A 236 18.12 6.76 -34.84
C GLU A 236 18.32 6.90 -33.31
N ILE A 237 17.29 6.64 -32.51
CA ILE A 237 17.37 6.74 -31.04
C ILE A 237 17.84 5.43 -30.37
N VAL A 238 17.79 4.31 -31.10
CA VAL A 238 18.08 2.97 -30.56
C VAL A 238 19.51 2.83 -30.04
N PRO A 239 20.57 3.35 -30.72
CA PRO A 239 21.94 3.25 -30.20
C PRO A 239 22.14 3.96 -28.85
N ALA A 240 21.59 5.17 -28.71
CA ALA A 240 21.66 5.95 -27.48
C ALA A 240 20.87 5.27 -26.34
N ALA A 241 19.64 4.82 -26.63
CA ALA A 241 18.82 4.09 -25.67
C ALA A 241 19.47 2.78 -25.22
N ASN A 242 20.09 2.04 -26.15
CA ASN A 242 20.80 0.80 -25.82
C ASN A 242 22.02 1.07 -24.95
N THR A 243 22.78 2.14 -25.23
CA THR A 243 23.91 2.54 -24.37
C THR A 243 23.45 2.76 -22.93
N TYR A 244 22.35 3.50 -22.75
CA TYR A 244 21.76 3.73 -21.44
C TYR A 244 21.34 2.42 -20.74
N VAL A 245 20.57 1.57 -21.44
CA VAL A 245 20.08 0.29 -20.90
C VAL A 245 21.23 -0.65 -20.51
N GLN A 246 22.29 -0.72 -21.32
CA GLN A 246 23.43 -1.59 -21.05
C GLN A 246 24.21 -1.15 -19.81
N ILE A 247 24.42 0.17 -19.63
CA ILE A 247 25.11 0.70 -18.45
C ILE A 247 24.23 0.55 -17.20
N ARG A 248 22.95 0.93 -17.27
CA ARG A 248 21.98 0.73 -16.17
C ARG A 248 21.80 -0.75 -15.83
N GLY A 249 21.97 -1.65 -16.80
CA GLY A 249 21.94 -3.09 -16.61
C GLY A 249 22.99 -3.60 -15.61
N LEU A 250 24.12 -2.89 -15.45
CA LEU A 250 25.13 -3.22 -14.43
C LEU A 250 24.62 -2.95 -13.00
N ALA A 251 23.61 -2.09 -12.84
CA ALA A 251 23.04 -1.74 -11.54
C ALA A 251 22.07 -2.79 -11.00
N TRP A 252 21.60 -3.76 -11.80
CA TRP A 252 20.55 -4.71 -11.39
C TRP A 252 20.80 -5.42 -10.06
N PRO A 253 22.02 -5.94 -9.75
CA PRO A 253 22.32 -6.52 -8.45
C PRO A 253 22.10 -5.53 -7.30
N ALA A 254 22.58 -4.29 -7.46
CA ALA A 254 22.43 -3.24 -6.46
C ALA A 254 20.96 -2.80 -6.29
N VAL A 255 20.24 -2.61 -7.41
CA VAL A 255 18.83 -2.19 -7.41
C VAL A 255 17.96 -3.20 -6.64
N LEU A 256 18.13 -4.51 -6.88
CA LEU A 256 17.33 -5.51 -6.17
C LEU A 256 17.73 -5.67 -4.69
N ILE A 257 19.01 -5.46 -4.34
CA ILE A 257 19.43 -5.33 -2.94
C ILE A 257 18.74 -4.12 -2.28
N VAL A 258 18.72 -2.96 -2.95
CA VAL A 258 18.02 -1.76 -2.45
C VAL A 258 16.55 -2.06 -2.19
N TRP A 259 15.85 -2.70 -3.13
CA TRP A 259 14.45 -3.08 -2.94
C TRP A 259 14.25 -3.96 -1.71
N VAL A 260 15.03 -5.03 -1.56
CA VAL A 260 14.90 -5.93 -0.40
C VAL A 260 15.24 -5.21 0.90
N ALA A 261 16.37 -4.52 0.96
CA ALA A 261 16.83 -3.87 2.19
C ALA A 261 15.92 -2.69 2.60
N GLN A 262 15.40 -1.94 1.64
CA GLN A 262 14.38 -0.92 1.87
C GLN A 262 13.13 -1.54 2.47
N SER A 263 12.60 -2.62 1.88
CA SER A 263 11.36 -3.25 2.35
C SER A 263 11.53 -3.95 3.68
N ALA A 264 12.71 -4.51 3.96
CA ALA A 264 13.05 -5.02 5.29
C ALA A 264 13.03 -3.89 6.33
N SER A 265 13.66 -2.75 6.02
CA SER A 265 13.67 -1.58 6.91
C SER A 265 12.26 -1.04 7.16
N LEU A 266 11.44 -0.91 6.11
CA LEU A 266 10.05 -0.48 6.23
C LEU A 266 9.21 -1.47 7.04
N GLY A 267 9.38 -2.78 6.81
CA GLY A 267 8.73 -3.83 7.63
C GLY A 267 9.12 -3.77 9.11
N MET A 268 10.29 -3.23 9.43
CA MET A 268 10.74 -2.93 10.80
C MET A 268 10.32 -1.54 11.30
N LYS A 269 9.42 -0.86 10.57
CA LYS A 269 8.96 0.51 10.81
C LYS A 269 10.08 1.55 10.80
N ASP A 270 11.18 1.29 10.09
CA ASP A 270 12.26 2.25 9.86
C ASP A 270 12.19 2.83 8.44
N SER A 271 11.70 4.05 8.32
CA SER A 271 11.69 4.81 7.07
C SER A 271 12.84 5.82 6.96
N TRP A 272 13.56 6.10 8.06
CA TRP A 272 14.62 7.12 8.08
C TRP A 272 15.93 6.62 7.49
N GLY A 273 16.32 5.37 7.83
CA GLY A 273 17.48 4.71 7.22
C GLY A 273 17.39 4.69 5.68
N PRO A 274 16.29 4.14 5.12
CA PRO A 274 16.05 4.14 3.69
C PRO A 274 16.02 5.52 3.04
N LEU A 275 15.33 6.50 3.65
CA LEU A 275 15.26 7.87 3.13
C LEU A 275 16.66 8.48 3.02
N LYS A 276 17.51 8.33 4.05
CA LYS A 276 18.89 8.86 4.02
C LYS A 276 19.69 8.24 2.89
N ALA A 277 19.60 6.92 2.71
CA ALA A 277 20.30 6.21 1.65
C ALA A 277 19.87 6.73 0.26
N LEU A 278 18.56 6.85 0.01
CA LEU A 278 18.07 7.36 -1.26
C LEU A 278 18.37 8.84 -1.46
N ALA A 279 18.29 9.68 -0.43
CA ALA A 279 18.61 11.10 -0.55
C ALA A 279 20.09 11.34 -0.91
N VAL A 280 21.00 10.59 -0.29
CA VAL A 280 22.43 10.64 -0.63
C VAL A 280 22.66 10.11 -2.05
N ALA A 281 22.01 9.01 -2.43
CA ALA A 281 22.08 8.48 -3.79
C ALA A 281 21.55 9.49 -4.83
N SER A 282 20.41 10.14 -4.58
CA SER A 282 19.88 11.23 -5.43
C SER A 282 20.86 12.38 -5.58
N ALA A 283 21.51 12.80 -4.49
CA ALA A 283 22.52 13.85 -4.55
C ALA A 283 23.76 13.43 -5.37
N ILE A 284 24.22 12.19 -5.20
CA ILE A 284 25.35 11.63 -5.96
C ILE A 284 25.01 11.51 -7.44
N ASN A 285 23.81 11.03 -7.80
CA ASN A 285 23.38 10.97 -9.19
C ASN A 285 23.28 12.37 -9.80
N GLY A 286 22.58 13.32 -9.17
CA GLY A 286 22.49 14.68 -9.73
C GLY A 286 23.83 15.40 -9.87
N ALA A 287 24.76 15.21 -8.91
CA ALA A 287 26.12 15.71 -9.04
C ALA A 287 26.88 14.99 -10.17
N GLY A 288 26.70 13.67 -10.29
CA GLY A 288 27.24 12.85 -11.36
C GLY A 288 26.74 13.28 -12.74
N ASP A 289 25.46 13.62 -12.89
CA ASP A 289 24.88 14.09 -14.14
C ASP A 289 25.53 15.40 -14.57
N LEU A 290 25.65 16.37 -13.65
CA LEU A 290 26.32 17.63 -13.95
C LEU A 290 27.77 17.42 -14.39
N VAL A 291 28.52 16.58 -13.67
CA VAL A 291 29.94 16.30 -13.99
C VAL A 291 30.09 15.53 -15.29
N LEU A 292 29.44 14.38 -15.41
CA LEU A 292 29.63 13.46 -16.53
C LEU A 292 28.96 13.97 -17.81
N CYS A 293 27.77 14.55 -17.71
CA CYS A 293 27.02 15.01 -18.89
C CYS A 293 27.45 16.41 -19.29
N THR A 294 27.44 17.39 -18.38
CA THR A 294 27.68 18.80 -18.73
C THR A 294 29.16 19.14 -18.86
N PHE A 295 30.01 18.71 -17.91
CA PHE A 295 31.44 19.07 -17.92
C PHE A 295 32.30 18.13 -18.78
N LEU A 296 32.03 16.83 -18.76
CA LEU A 296 32.81 15.83 -19.52
C LEU A 296 32.18 15.46 -20.88
N GLY A 297 30.93 15.86 -21.14
CA GLY A 297 30.27 15.65 -22.42
C GLY A 297 29.91 14.19 -22.73
N TYR A 298 29.78 13.32 -21.72
CA TYR A 298 29.38 11.92 -21.92
C TYR A 298 27.88 11.73 -22.19
N GLY A 299 27.09 12.80 -22.15
CA GLY A 299 25.66 12.79 -22.48
C GLY A 299 24.88 11.69 -21.76
N ILE A 300 24.02 11.00 -22.49
CA ILE A 300 23.19 9.89 -21.98
C ILE A 300 24.00 8.76 -21.30
N ALA A 301 25.22 8.49 -21.76
CA ALA A 301 26.08 7.49 -21.11
C ALA A 301 26.56 7.97 -19.74
N GLY A 302 26.85 9.26 -19.61
CA GLY A 302 27.20 9.90 -18.34
C GLY A 302 26.10 9.75 -17.30
N ALA A 303 24.85 10.08 -17.67
CA ALA A 303 23.70 9.93 -16.79
C ALA A 303 23.49 8.47 -16.36
N ALA A 304 23.60 7.53 -17.31
CA ALA A 304 23.48 6.10 -16.99
C ALA A 304 24.52 5.64 -15.95
N TRP A 305 25.77 6.12 -16.05
CA TRP A 305 26.82 5.84 -15.07
C TRP A 305 26.56 6.52 -13.72
N ALA A 306 26.09 7.76 -13.73
CA ALA A 306 25.73 8.48 -12.50
C ALA A 306 24.63 7.75 -11.73
N THR A 307 23.56 7.31 -12.42
CA THR A 307 22.51 6.51 -11.77
C THR A 307 23.02 5.14 -11.34
N MET A 308 23.86 4.47 -12.13
CA MET A 308 24.40 3.16 -11.75
C MET A 308 25.22 3.24 -10.46
N VAL A 309 26.12 4.22 -10.35
CA VAL A 309 26.94 4.43 -9.16
C VAL A 309 26.07 4.83 -7.96
N SER A 310 25.06 5.68 -8.15
CA SER A 310 24.18 6.07 -7.05
C SER A 310 23.40 4.88 -6.47
N GLN A 311 22.98 3.92 -7.31
CA GLN A 311 22.31 2.71 -6.86
C GLN A 311 23.25 1.77 -6.08
N VAL A 312 24.52 1.69 -6.46
CA VAL A 312 25.53 0.93 -5.69
C VAL A 312 25.74 1.57 -4.31
N VAL A 313 25.82 2.90 -4.24
CA VAL A 313 25.92 3.62 -2.96
C VAL A 313 24.65 3.43 -2.12
N ALA A 314 23.47 3.52 -2.72
CA ALA A 314 22.20 3.27 -2.06
C ALA A 314 22.16 1.86 -1.46
N ALA A 315 22.59 0.84 -2.21
CA ALA A 315 22.63 -0.55 -1.75
C ALA A 315 23.52 -0.69 -0.51
N TYR A 316 24.74 -0.13 -0.55
CA TYR A 316 25.65 -0.15 0.59
C TYR A 316 25.05 0.55 1.82
N MET A 317 24.48 1.75 1.64
CA MET A 317 23.89 2.51 2.75
C MET A 317 22.63 1.84 3.33
N MET A 318 21.83 1.17 2.50
CA MET A 318 20.68 0.38 2.95
C MET A 318 21.13 -0.82 3.78
N MET A 319 22.17 -1.53 3.35
CA MET A 319 22.76 -2.62 4.13
C MET A 319 23.34 -2.14 5.46
N ASP A 320 24.02 -0.99 5.47
CA ASP A 320 24.51 -0.35 6.70
C ASP A 320 23.36 0.06 7.64
N ALA A 321 22.23 0.55 7.10
CA ALA A 321 21.04 0.84 7.89
C ALA A 321 20.49 -0.41 8.59
N LEU A 322 20.44 -1.56 7.90
CA LEU A 322 20.07 -2.84 8.51
C LEU A 322 21.06 -3.28 9.60
N ASN A 323 22.36 -3.15 9.35
CA ASN A 323 23.40 -3.48 10.34
C ASN A 323 23.27 -2.63 11.61
N LYS A 324 23.00 -1.32 11.46
CA LYS A 324 22.74 -0.40 12.58
C LYS A 324 21.48 -0.75 13.38
N LYS A 325 20.53 -1.48 12.79
CA LYS A 325 19.36 -2.03 13.47
C LYS A 325 19.64 -3.37 14.17
N GLY A 326 20.86 -3.90 14.05
CA GLY A 326 21.28 -5.16 14.67
C GLY A 326 21.07 -6.39 13.78
N TYR A 327 20.79 -6.21 12.49
CA TYR A 327 20.63 -7.30 11.53
C TYR A 327 21.79 -7.32 10.55
N ASN A 328 22.56 -8.41 10.53
CA ASN A 328 23.71 -8.55 9.66
C ASN A 328 23.27 -8.73 8.20
N ALA A 329 23.29 -7.64 7.43
CA ALA A 329 22.88 -7.63 6.03
C ALA A 329 23.82 -8.44 5.11
N PHE A 330 25.07 -8.68 5.53
CA PHE A 330 26.06 -9.42 4.75
C PHE A 330 26.00 -10.93 4.98
N SER A 331 25.20 -11.39 5.94
CA SER A 331 25.01 -12.81 6.25
C SER A 331 24.04 -13.45 5.25
N LEU A 332 24.39 -13.53 3.97
CA LEU A 332 23.53 -14.14 2.95
C LEU A 332 23.32 -15.63 3.22
N CYS A 333 22.07 -16.09 3.12
CA CYS A 333 21.71 -17.49 3.33
C CYS A 333 20.98 -18.02 2.09
N VAL A 334 21.35 -19.22 1.64
CA VAL A 334 20.67 -19.87 0.52
C VAL A 334 19.35 -20.45 1.06
N PRO A 335 18.18 -20.08 0.51
CA PRO A 335 16.90 -20.61 0.97
C PRO A 335 16.80 -22.11 0.70
N SER A 336 16.25 -22.85 1.65
CA SER A 336 15.81 -24.23 1.44
C SER A 336 14.67 -24.29 0.41
N PRO A 337 14.45 -25.43 -0.26
CA PRO A 337 13.35 -25.58 -1.21
C PRO A 337 11.98 -25.22 -0.62
N SER A 338 11.72 -25.61 0.64
CA SER A 338 10.47 -25.28 1.35
C SER A 338 10.29 -23.78 1.58
N GLU A 339 11.36 -23.07 1.92
CA GLU A 339 11.32 -21.61 2.09
C GLU A 339 11.12 -20.93 0.74
N LEU A 340 11.79 -21.40 -0.30
CA LEU A 340 11.61 -20.91 -1.66
C LEU A 340 10.15 -21.07 -2.12
N PHE A 341 9.53 -22.22 -1.89
CA PHE A 341 8.10 -22.41 -2.20
C PHE A 341 7.18 -21.50 -1.39
N THR A 342 7.52 -21.23 -0.13
CA THR A 342 6.77 -20.28 0.71
C THR A 342 6.86 -18.86 0.17
N ILE A 343 8.08 -18.42 -0.20
CA ILE A 343 8.33 -17.11 -0.79
C ILE A 343 7.63 -17.00 -2.15
N ILE A 344 7.73 -18.02 -3.01
CA ILE A 344 7.02 -18.07 -4.29
C ILE A 344 5.50 -18.00 -4.09
N GLY A 345 4.96 -18.66 -3.06
CA GLY A 345 3.54 -18.60 -2.72
C GLY A 345 3.05 -17.19 -2.37
N LEU A 346 3.91 -16.36 -1.77
CA LEU A 346 3.63 -14.94 -1.50
C LEU A 346 3.93 -14.04 -2.71
N ALA A 347 5.01 -14.33 -3.43
CA ALA A 347 5.50 -13.54 -4.55
C ALA A 347 4.62 -13.67 -5.80
N ALA A 348 4.19 -14.89 -6.15
CA ALA A 348 3.52 -15.15 -7.43
C ALA A 348 2.22 -14.36 -7.61
N PRO A 349 1.30 -14.27 -6.62
CA PRO A 349 0.10 -13.45 -6.77
C PRO A 349 0.42 -11.96 -6.90
N VAL A 350 1.43 -11.46 -6.17
CA VAL A 350 1.85 -10.05 -6.26
C VAL A 350 2.51 -9.77 -7.62
N PHE A 351 3.33 -10.69 -8.12
CA PHE A 351 3.90 -10.61 -9.47
C PHE A 351 2.80 -10.56 -10.53
N MET A 352 1.76 -11.40 -10.41
CA MET A 352 0.60 -11.34 -11.30
C MET A 352 -0.14 -10.01 -11.23
N THR A 353 -0.30 -9.42 -10.04
CA THR A 353 -0.83 -8.06 -9.86
C THR A 353 0.02 -7.03 -10.60
N MET A 354 1.35 -7.05 -10.43
CA MET A 354 2.25 -6.08 -11.08
C MET A 354 2.26 -6.23 -12.60
N MET A 355 2.34 -7.46 -13.10
CA MET A 355 2.26 -7.74 -14.54
C MET A 355 0.92 -7.30 -15.12
N SER A 356 -0.19 -7.49 -14.39
CA SER A 356 -1.51 -7.04 -14.83
C SER A 356 -1.57 -5.51 -14.97
N LYS A 357 -1.01 -4.78 -14.00
CA LYS A 357 -0.91 -3.30 -14.04
C LYS A 357 -0.06 -2.85 -15.24
N VAL A 358 1.15 -3.41 -15.41
CA VAL A 358 2.06 -3.05 -16.51
C VAL A 358 1.42 -3.33 -17.87
N LEU A 359 0.76 -4.48 -18.03
CA LEU A 359 0.07 -4.85 -19.27
C LEU A 359 -1.11 -3.90 -19.55
N PHE A 360 -1.88 -3.53 -18.53
CA PHE A 360 -2.99 -2.60 -18.69
C PHE A 360 -2.52 -1.21 -19.14
N TYR A 361 -1.49 -0.66 -18.49
CA TYR A 361 -0.90 0.63 -18.91
C TYR A 361 -0.32 0.56 -20.32
N SER A 362 0.31 -0.56 -20.68
CA SER A 362 0.83 -0.77 -22.04
C SER A 362 -0.29 -0.78 -23.09
N LEU A 363 -1.42 -1.40 -22.78
CA LEU A 363 -2.62 -1.39 -23.64
C LEU A 363 -3.20 0.03 -23.78
N LEU A 364 -3.28 0.80 -22.69
CA LEU A 364 -3.73 2.20 -22.74
C LEU A 364 -2.86 3.05 -23.67
N VAL A 365 -1.53 2.93 -23.56
CA VAL A 365 -0.59 3.66 -24.42
C VAL A 365 -0.70 3.21 -25.88
N TYR A 366 -0.86 1.90 -26.13
CA TYR A 366 -1.05 1.36 -27.47
C TYR A 366 -2.28 1.97 -28.15
N PHE A 367 -3.44 1.98 -27.47
CA PHE A 367 -4.65 2.59 -28.03
C PHE A 367 -4.53 4.10 -28.19
N ALA A 368 -3.96 4.81 -27.22
CA ALA A 368 -3.72 6.25 -27.35
C ALA A 368 -2.86 6.58 -28.58
N THR A 369 -1.88 5.73 -28.91
CA THR A 369 -1.02 5.88 -30.11
C THR A 369 -1.82 5.75 -31.40
N SER A 370 -2.87 4.92 -31.42
CA SER A 370 -3.72 4.72 -32.61
C SER A 370 -4.71 5.86 -32.88
N MET A 371 -4.96 6.75 -31.91
CA MET A 371 -6.00 7.78 -31.98
C MET A 371 -5.52 9.14 -32.55
N GLY A 372 -4.27 9.22 -33.01
CA GLY A 372 -3.68 10.42 -33.62
C GLY A 372 -2.75 11.20 -32.70
N THR A 373 -1.96 12.10 -33.30
CA THR A 373 -0.79 12.74 -32.68
C THR A 373 -1.15 13.68 -31.52
N SER A 374 -2.25 14.43 -31.63
CA SER A 374 -2.71 15.32 -30.56
C SER A 374 -3.22 14.56 -29.33
N VAL A 375 -3.90 13.44 -29.53
CA VAL A 375 -4.43 12.59 -28.46
C VAL A 375 -3.30 11.93 -27.69
N ILE A 376 -2.29 11.39 -28.36
CA ILE A 376 -1.14 10.82 -27.66
C ILE A 376 -0.33 11.88 -26.91
N ALA A 377 -0.16 13.07 -27.48
CA ALA A 377 0.51 14.17 -26.77
C ALA A 377 -0.25 14.55 -25.48
N ALA A 378 -1.57 14.66 -25.54
CA ALA A 378 -2.41 14.92 -24.37
C ALA A 378 -2.34 13.77 -23.35
N HIS A 379 -2.38 12.52 -23.82
CA HIS A 379 -2.27 11.34 -22.97
C HIS A 379 -0.95 11.33 -22.18
N GLN A 380 0.18 11.66 -22.82
CA GLN A 380 1.48 11.72 -22.16
C GLN A 380 1.50 12.76 -21.04
N VAL A 381 1.02 13.98 -21.28
CA VAL A 381 0.96 15.04 -20.24
C VAL A 381 0.11 14.62 -19.05
N MET A 382 -1.09 14.09 -19.32
CA MET A 382 -2.03 13.68 -18.26
C MET A 382 -1.48 12.48 -17.47
N LEU A 383 -0.90 11.48 -18.15
CA LEU A 383 -0.34 10.29 -17.50
C LEU A 383 0.87 10.63 -16.62
N GLN A 384 1.76 11.51 -17.06
CA GLN A 384 2.92 11.90 -16.25
C GLN A 384 2.49 12.66 -14.99
N THR A 385 1.58 13.61 -15.13
CA THR A 385 1.00 14.32 -13.98
C THR A 385 0.29 13.34 -13.04
N TYR A 386 -0.38 12.32 -13.60
CA TYR A 386 -1.04 11.28 -12.82
C TYR A 386 -0.05 10.44 -12.00
N ASN A 387 1.03 10.00 -12.61
CA ASN A 387 2.06 9.19 -11.94
C ASN A 387 2.69 9.95 -10.76
N ILE A 388 2.98 11.25 -10.94
CA ILE A 388 3.51 12.10 -9.86
C ILE A 388 2.48 12.24 -8.73
N CYS A 389 1.21 12.45 -9.05
CA CYS A 389 0.17 12.61 -8.05
C CYS A 389 -0.09 11.31 -7.28
N THR A 390 -0.11 10.17 -7.96
CA THR A 390 -0.43 8.88 -7.34
C THR A 390 0.66 8.37 -6.39
N ILE A 391 1.92 8.75 -6.61
CA ILE A 391 3.02 8.38 -5.72
C ILE A 391 2.83 8.89 -4.29
N LEU A 392 2.07 9.99 -4.11
CA LEU A 392 1.77 10.57 -2.80
C LEU A 392 0.87 9.66 -1.94
N GLY A 393 0.15 8.71 -2.57
CA GLY A 393 -0.67 7.73 -1.86
C GLY A 393 0.11 6.50 -1.37
N GLU A 394 1.30 6.23 -1.91
CA GLU A 394 2.08 5.04 -1.57
C GLU A 394 2.49 4.94 -0.09
N PRO A 395 2.81 6.04 0.62
CA PRO A 395 3.05 6.00 2.05
C PRO A 395 1.90 5.40 2.88
N LEU A 396 0.64 5.49 2.39
CA LEU A 396 -0.51 4.85 3.05
C LEU A 396 -0.45 3.33 2.92
N SER A 397 -0.12 2.83 1.73
CA SER A 397 0.09 1.39 1.48
C SER A 397 1.22 0.84 2.36
N GLN A 398 2.35 1.55 2.42
CA GLN A 398 3.50 1.16 3.24
C GLN A 398 3.18 1.19 4.74
N THR A 399 2.40 2.17 5.19
CA THR A 399 1.94 2.24 6.59
C THR A 399 1.09 1.03 6.93
N ALA A 400 0.17 0.60 6.05
CA ALA A 400 -0.60 -0.62 6.25
C ALA A 400 0.31 -1.86 6.35
N GLN A 401 1.25 -2.01 5.41
CA GLN A 401 2.18 -3.15 5.37
C GLN A 401 3.12 -3.24 6.58
N SER A 402 3.47 -2.11 7.19
CA SER A 402 4.42 -2.06 8.31
C SER A 402 3.74 -2.24 9.67
N PHE A 403 2.55 -1.65 9.87
CA PHE A 403 1.88 -1.61 11.18
C PHE A 403 0.81 -2.68 11.36
N MET A 404 0.17 -3.12 10.27
CA MET A 404 -0.95 -4.06 10.37
C MET A 404 -0.54 -5.51 10.71
N PRO A 405 0.62 -6.03 10.28
CA PRO A 405 1.04 -7.39 10.63
C PRO A 405 1.13 -7.62 12.15
N GLU A 406 1.57 -6.61 12.91
CA GLU A 406 1.59 -6.67 14.38
C GLU A 406 0.19 -6.89 14.97
N LEU A 407 -0.80 -6.18 14.43
CA LEU A 407 -2.18 -6.25 14.91
C LEU A 407 -2.91 -7.53 14.48
N LEU A 408 -2.49 -8.14 13.36
CA LEU A 408 -3.13 -9.33 12.79
C LEU A 408 -2.49 -10.65 13.25
N PHE A 409 -1.15 -10.69 13.29
CA PHE A 409 -0.36 -11.91 13.47
C PHE A 409 0.61 -11.84 14.65
N GLY A 410 0.75 -10.69 15.29
CA GLY A 410 1.66 -10.50 16.42
C GLY A 410 1.16 -11.08 17.73
N ILE A 411 2.04 -11.10 18.73
CA ILE A 411 1.73 -11.57 20.09
C ILE A 411 0.58 -10.75 20.70
N ASN A 412 0.58 -9.45 20.45
CA ASN A 412 -0.44 -8.50 20.91
C ASN A 412 -1.59 -8.32 19.89
N ARG A 413 -2.03 -9.42 19.27
CA ARG A 413 -3.08 -9.41 18.24
C ARG A 413 -4.30 -8.61 18.69
N ASN A 414 -4.68 -7.60 17.91
CA ASN A 414 -5.81 -6.72 18.21
C ASN A 414 -6.57 -6.35 16.93
N LEU A 415 -7.56 -7.17 16.59
CA LEU A 415 -8.39 -6.98 15.39
C LEU A 415 -9.23 -5.68 15.42
N PRO A 416 -9.80 -5.24 16.56
CA PRO A 416 -10.43 -3.93 16.64
C PRO A 416 -9.49 -2.79 16.26
N LYS A 417 -8.26 -2.76 16.79
CA LYS A 417 -7.24 -1.77 16.41
C LYS A 417 -6.84 -1.89 14.94
N ALA A 418 -6.74 -3.10 14.38
CA ALA A 418 -6.47 -3.30 12.95
C ALA A 418 -7.57 -2.69 12.06
N ARG A 419 -8.84 -2.86 12.45
CA ARG A 419 -9.99 -2.25 11.74
C ARG A 419 -10.00 -0.73 11.88
N MET A 420 -9.63 -0.20 13.04
CA MET A 420 -9.49 1.25 13.24
C MET A 420 -8.38 1.81 12.36
N LEU A 421 -7.21 1.16 12.31
CA LEU A 421 -6.11 1.54 11.43
C LEU A 421 -6.55 1.54 9.96
N LEU A 422 -7.20 0.48 9.49
CA LEU A 422 -7.77 0.41 8.14
C LEU A 422 -8.73 1.59 7.86
N LYS A 423 -9.69 1.85 8.75
CA LYS A 423 -10.64 2.96 8.59
C LYS A 423 -9.91 4.30 8.51
N SER A 424 -8.94 4.54 9.39
CA SER A 424 -8.15 5.77 9.40
C SER A 424 -7.36 5.93 8.09
N LEU A 425 -6.70 4.87 7.61
CA LEU A 425 -5.95 4.91 6.36
C LEU A 425 -6.84 5.18 5.15
N VAL A 426 -8.04 4.61 5.10
CA VAL A 426 -9.01 4.87 4.03
C VAL A 426 -9.54 6.31 4.10
N ILE A 427 -9.84 6.84 5.28
CA ILE A 427 -10.29 8.23 5.45
C ILE A 427 -9.18 9.21 5.05
N ILE A 428 -7.96 8.99 5.52
CA ILE A 428 -6.78 9.80 5.14
C ILE A 428 -6.53 9.67 3.63
N GLY A 429 -6.66 8.47 3.06
CA GLY A 429 -6.57 8.25 1.62
C GLY A 429 -7.65 8.99 0.84
N ALA A 430 -8.87 9.08 1.35
CA ALA A 430 -9.95 9.79 0.69
C ALA A 430 -9.74 11.32 0.74
N THR A 431 -9.31 11.84 1.89
CA THR A 431 -9.00 13.27 2.02
C THR A 431 -7.79 13.66 1.19
N LEU A 432 -6.71 12.88 1.24
CA LEU A 432 -5.52 13.07 0.40
C LEU A 432 -5.89 12.95 -1.08
N GLY A 433 -6.70 11.97 -1.45
CA GLY A 433 -7.21 11.79 -2.80
C GLY A 433 -7.94 13.02 -3.31
N ILE A 434 -8.88 13.58 -2.55
CA ILE A 434 -9.58 14.81 -2.93
C ILE A 434 -8.58 15.97 -3.14
N VAL A 435 -7.65 16.17 -2.19
CA VAL A 435 -6.65 17.24 -2.29
C VAL A 435 -5.77 17.08 -3.52
N VAL A 436 -5.21 15.88 -3.73
CA VAL A 436 -4.34 15.56 -4.86
C VAL A 436 -5.11 15.59 -6.18
N GLY A 437 -6.36 15.11 -6.20
CA GLY A 437 -7.24 15.18 -7.35
C GLY A 437 -7.55 16.61 -7.75
N THR A 438 -7.87 17.47 -6.78
CA THR A 438 -8.12 18.89 -7.04
C THR A 438 -6.87 19.58 -7.58
N ILE A 439 -5.72 19.43 -6.91
CA ILE A 439 -4.47 20.07 -7.34
C ILE A 439 -4.01 19.53 -8.70
N GLY A 440 -3.94 18.20 -8.83
CA GLY A 440 -3.47 17.51 -10.03
C GLY A 440 -4.35 17.76 -11.25
N THR A 441 -5.64 18.08 -11.06
CA THR A 441 -6.54 18.46 -12.15
C THR A 441 -6.53 19.97 -12.42
N ALA A 442 -6.42 20.81 -11.38
CA ALA A 442 -6.42 22.26 -11.52
C ALA A 442 -5.22 22.76 -12.32
N ILE A 443 -4.04 22.15 -12.17
CA ILE A 443 -2.83 22.58 -12.88
C ILE A 443 -2.97 22.40 -14.41
N PRO A 444 -3.29 21.20 -14.97
CA PRO A 444 -3.53 21.04 -16.40
C PRO A 444 -4.72 21.84 -16.93
N TRP A 445 -5.73 22.09 -16.09
CA TRP A 445 -6.92 22.85 -16.47
C TRP A 445 -6.65 24.36 -16.60
N MET A 446 -6.06 24.97 -15.57
CA MET A 446 -5.88 26.42 -15.49
C MET A 446 -4.59 26.89 -16.16
N PHE A 447 -3.56 26.04 -16.18
CA PHE A 447 -2.23 26.38 -16.68
C PHE A 447 -1.71 25.35 -17.72
N PRO A 448 -2.48 25.02 -18.77
CA PRO A 448 -2.06 24.05 -19.79
C PRO A 448 -0.80 24.48 -20.54
N THR A 449 -0.54 25.79 -20.61
CA THR A 449 0.64 26.39 -21.25
C THR A 449 1.96 26.03 -20.57
N ILE A 450 1.92 25.55 -19.32
CA ILE A 450 3.09 24.98 -18.64
C ILE A 450 3.54 23.70 -19.36
N PHE A 451 2.61 22.95 -19.94
CA PHE A 451 2.90 21.67 -20.58
C PHE A 451 2.99 21.76 -22.10
N THR A 452 2.14 22.58 -22.74
CA THR A 452 2.10 22.68 -24.20
C THR A 452 1.56 24.04 -24.67
N GLN A 453 2.11 24.54 -25.78
CA GLN A 453 1.59 25.71 -26.49
C GLN A 453 0.54 25.33 -27.55
N ASP A 454 0.36 24.03 -27.83
CA ASP A 454 -0.62 23.55 -28.80
C ASP A 454 -2.03 23.53 -28.20
N LYS A 455 -2.91 24.34 -28.79
CA LYS A 455 -4.32 24.46 -28.38
C LYS A 455 -5.12 23.19 -28.66
N VAL A 456 -4.74 22.38 -29.66
CA VAL A 456 -5.41 21.11 -29.97
C VAL A 456 -5.10 20.09 -28.87
N VAL A 457 -3.83 19.99 -28.45
CA VAL A 457 -3.43 19.11 -27.33
C VAL A 457 -4.11 19.56 -26.04
N THR A 458 -4.12 20.87 -25.79
CA THR A 458 -4.83 21.46 -24.64
C THR A 458 -6.31 21.05 -24.66
N PHE A 459 -6.99 21.16 -25.81
CA PHE A 459 -8.39 20.79 -25.94
C PHE A 459 -8.63 19.30 -25.63
N GLU A 460 -7.77 18.39 -26.12
CA GLU A 460 -7.86 16.96 -25.80
C GLU A 460 -7.67 16.68 -24.29
N MET A 461 -6.73 17.36 -23.63
CA MET A 461 -6.56 17.26 -22.17
C MET A 461 -7.83 17.66 -21.42
N HIS A 462 -8.48 18.74 -21.85
CA HIS A 462 -9.69 19.25 -21.19
C HIS A 462 -10.88 18.28 -21.28
N LYS A 463 -10.98 17.48 -22.35
CA LYS A 463 -12.06 16.49 -22.50
C LYS A 463 -12.07 15.43 -21.40
N VAL A 464 -10.90 15.11 -20.83
CA VAL A 464 -10.73 14.02 -19.87
C VAL A 464 -10.59 14.50 -18.42
N ILE A 465 -10.73 15.79 -18.14
CA ILE A 465 -10.54 16.39 -16.81
C ILE A 465 -11.40 15.74 -15.72
N ILE A 466 -12.68 15.46 -16.01
CA ILE A 466 -13.60 14.87 -15.02
C ILE A 466 -13.20 13.42 -14.65
N PRO A 467 -13.06 12.48 -15.60
CA PRO A 467 -12.63 11.12 -15.25
C PRO A 467 -11.21 11.11 -14.64
N TYR A 468 -10.35 12.05 -15.04
CA TYR A 468 -9.02 12.23 -14.46
C TYR A 468 -9.06 12.63 -12.97
N PHE A 469 -9.88 13.63 -12.62
CA PHE A 469 -10.11 14.03 -11.23
C PHE A 469 -10.62 12.87 -10.38
N LEU A 470 -11.60 12.11 -10.90
CA LEU A 470 -12.16 10.95 -10.19
C LEU A 470 -11.11 9.87 -9.97
N ALA A 471 -10.30 9.56 -10.98
CA ALA A 471 -9.21 8.60 -10.86
C ALA A 471 -8.22 9.02 -9.77
N LEU A 472 -7.72 10.26 -9.81
CA LEU A 472 -6.82 10.79 -8.79
C LEU A 472 -7.43 10.81 -7.38
N SER A 473 -8.72 11.13 -7.28
CA SER A 473 -9.42 11.20 -6.00
C SER A 473 -9.58 9.85 -5.31
N ILE A 474 -9.72 8.78 -6.10
CA ILE A 474 -9.93 7.42 -5.58
C ILE A 474 -8.60 6.73 -5.29
N THR A 475 -7.55 7.00 -6.07
CA THR A 475 -6.30 6.22 -6.02
C THR A 475 -5.67 6.10 -4.63
N PRO A 476 -5.47 7.17 -3.82
CA PRO A 476 -4.82 7.00 -2.53
C PRO A 476 -5.61 6.14 -1.55
N SER A 477 -6.95 6.17 -1.62
CA SER A 477 -7.80 5.24 -0.86
C SER A 477 -7.60 3.81 -1.33
N THR A 478 -7.58 3.58 -2.64
CA THR A 478 -7.32 2.25 -3.21
C THR A 478 -5.94 1.71 -2.82
N LEU A 479 -4.91 2.55 -2.81
CA LEU A 479 -3.56 2.16 -2.35
C LEU A 479 -3.56 1.76 -0.86
N SER A 480 -4.34 2.44 -0.02
CA SER A 480 -4.49 2.04 1.39
C SER A 480 -5.14 0.66 1.56
N LEU A 481 -6.15 0.36 0.73
CA LEU A 481 -6.81 -0.95 0.70
C LEU A 481 -5.87 -2.02 0.16
N GLU A 482 -5.13 -1.71 -0.90
CA GLU A 482 -4.12 -2.58 -1.49
C GLU A 482 -3.07 -2.96 -0.44
N GLY A 483 -2.47 -1.98 0.23
CA GLY A 483 -1.50 -2.21 1.30
C GLY A 483 -2.06 -3.02 2.46
N THR A 484 -3.34 -2.84 2.80
CA THR A 484 -4.03 -3.64 3.83
C THR A 484 -4.21 -5.10 3.40
N LEU A 485 -4.59 -5.37 2.15
CA LEU A 485 -4.69 -6.73 1.62
C LEU A 485 -3.34 -7.42 1.57
N LEU A 486 -2.29 -6.68 1.17
CA LEU A 486 -0.92 -7.16 1.19
C LEU A 486 -0.49 -7.52 2.61
N ALA A 487 -0.70 -6.61 3.57
CA ALA A 487 -0.38 -6.82 4.98
C ALA A 487 -1.16 -8.00 5.60
N GLY A 488 -2.43 -8.17 5.22
CA GLY A 488 -3.29 -9.27 5.64
C GLY A 488 -3.03 -10.60 4.94
N ARG A 489 -2.10 -10.63 3.97
CA ARG A 489 -1.78 -11.78 3.11
C ARG A 489 -2.95 -12.32 2.31
N ASP A 490 -3.93 -11.46 1.98
CA ASP A 490 -5.03 -11.82 1.06
C ASP A 490 -4.59 -11.66 -0.41
N LEU A 491 -3.50 -12.37 -0.74
CA LEU A 491 -2.75 -12.20 -1.98
C LEU A 491 -3.49 -12.80 -3.19
N ARG A 492 -4.39 -13.75 -2.95
CA ARG A 492 -5.25 -14.34 -4.01
C ARG A 492 -6.34 -13.37 -4.44
N TYR A 493 -6.99 -12.70 -3.49
CA TYR A 493 -8.02 -11.73 -3.81
C TYR A 493 -7.45 -10.57 -4.62
N ILE A 494 -6.34 -9.97 -4.18
CA ILE A 494 -5.69 -8.87 -4.92
C ILE A 494 -5.26 -9.29 -6.33
N SER A 495 -4.70 -10.49 -6.52
CA SER A 495 -4.28 -10.95 -7.84
C SER A 495 -5.46 -11.21 -8.77
N LEU A 496 -6.52 -11.86 -8.27
CA LEU A 496 -7.72 -12.14 -9.06
C LEU A 496 -8.50 -10.88 -9.39
N SER A 497 -8.63 -9.96 -8.43
CA SER A 497 -9.30 -8.68 -8.65
C SER A 497 -8.55 -7.85 -9.70
N THR A 498 -7.22 -7.74 -9.59
CA THR A 498 -6.42 -6.97 -10.56
C THR A 498 -6.43 -7.59 -11.95
N ALA A 499 -6.27 -8.92 -12.05
CA ALA A 499 -6.36 -9.63 -13.32
C ALA A 499 -7.76 -9.52 -13.94
N GLY A 500 -8.81 -9.56 -13.12
CA GLY A 500 -10.20 -9.32 -13.54
C GLY A 500 -10.39 -7.91 -14.08
N CYS A 501 -9.85 -6.89 -13.40
CA CYS A 501 -9.86 -5.51 -13.88
C CYS A 501 -9.13 -5.38 -15.23
N LEU A 502 -7.94 -5.97 -15.38
CA LEU A 502 -7.23 -6.01 -16.67
C LEU A 502 -8.09 -6.66 -17.76
N ALA A 503 -8.69 -7.81 -17.49
CA ALA A 503 -9.49 -8.53 -18.49
C ALA A 503 -10.71 -7.72 -18.91
N VAL A 504 -11.50 -7.22 -17.95
CA VAL A 504 -12.74 -6.47 -18.23
C VAL A 504 -12.43 -5.12 -18.89
N ALA A 505 -11.50 -4.35 -18.33
CA ALA A 505 -11.15 -3.04 -18.86
C ALA A 505 -10.39 -3.16 -20.20
N GLY A 506 -9.56 -4.18 -20.37
CA GLY A 506 -8.89 -4.49 -21.63
C GLY A 506 -9.89 -4.85 -22.74
N LEU A 507 -10.89 -5.69 -22.44
CA LEU A 507 -11.97 -6.00 -23.38
C LEU A 507 -12.79 -4.75 -23.73
N LEU A 508 -13.13 -3.92 -22.73
CA LEU A 508 -13.85 -2.67 -22.95
C LEU A 508 -13.05 -1.73 -23.88
N LEU A 509 -11.74 -1.60 -23.66
CA LEU A 509 -10.86 -0.80 -24.52
C LEU A 509 -10.83 -1.34 -25.96
N MET A 510 -10.73 -2.66 -26.14
CA MET A 510 -10.77 -3.27 -27.48
C MET A 510 -12.10 -2.99 -28.19
N VAL A 511 -13.23 -3.11 -27.48
CA VAL A 511 -14.56 -2.84 -28.05
C VAL A 511 -14.68 -1.37 -28.45
N ILE A 512 -14.31 -0.44 -27.56
CA ILE A 512 -14.40 1.00 -27.83
C ILE A 512 -13.48 1.41 -28.98
N ALA A 513 -12.27 0.86 -29.07
CA ALA A 513 -11.33 1.21 -30.12
C ALA A 513 -11.74 0.73 -31.53
N HIS A 514 -12.62 -0.27 -31.59
CA HIS A 514 -13.20 -0.78 -32.84
C HIS A 514 -14.61 -0.22 -33.12
N SER A 515 -15.13 0.65 -32.26
CA SER A 515 -16.40 1.39 -32.42
C SER A 515 -16.12 2.74 -33.06
#